data_AF-A0A9X0J5K6-F1
#
_entry.id   AF-A0A9X0J5K6-F1
#
_cell.length_a   1.000
_cell.length_b   1.000
_cell.length_c   1.000
_cell.angle_alpha   90.00
_cell.angle_beta   90.00
_cell.angle_gamma   90.00
#
_symmetry.space_group_name_H-M   'P 1'
#
loop_
_entity.id
_entity.type
_entity.pdbx_description
1 polymer ?
#
loop_
_entity_poly.entity_id
_entity_poly.type
_entity_poly.pdbx_seq_one_letter_code
_entity_poly.pdbx_strand_id
1 'polypeptide(L)'
;MKKINESIISGLIGIGIGMIWFGIEVLLTLHGRHFASATVEVSSLIFWIFASFVIGIFFYVAGFVFAKDDWSLRKQIIVNFFVCLIAWLIFTFALNDFVFSWILLIKAFGEFLLMYAIAYGAYLLHLFRDIKEINNKLKEN
;
A
#
# COMPACT_ATOMS: atom_id res chain seq x y z
N MET A 1 0.36 -13.35 20.30
CA MET A 1 1.22 -12.18 20.55
C MET A 1 2.07 -11.80 19.34
N LYS A 2 2.91 -12.69 18.78
CA LYS A 2 3.79 -12.36 17.63
C LYS A 2 3.07 -11.75 16.40
N LYS A 3 1.98 -12.38 15.92
CA LYS A 3 1.18 -11.88 14.78
C LYS A 3 0.50 -10.52 15.04
N ILE A 4 0.10 -10.28 16.28
CA ILE A 4 -0.52 -9.00 16.68
C ILE A 4 0.55 -7.89 16.63
N ASN A 5 1.75 -8.16 17.14
CA ASN A 5 2.86 -7.21 17.09
C ASN A 5 3.27 -6.89 15.65
N GLU A 6 3.37 -7.89 14.78
CA GLU A 6 3.68 -7.70 13.36
C GLU A 6 2.61 -6.86 12.64
N SER A 7 1.33 -7.10 12.94
CA SER A 7 0.22 -6.30 12.39
C SER A 7 0.29 -4.85 12.85
N ILE A 8 0.58 -4.59 14.13
CA ILE A 8 0.77 -3.23 14.67
C ILE A 8 1.96 -2.54 13.99
N ILE A 9 3.10 -3.24 13.84
CA ILE A 9 4.28 -2.71 13.15
C ILE A 9 3.91 -2.33 11.71
N SER A 10 3.18 -3.18 11.00
CA SER A 10 2.70 -2.88 9.64
C SER A 10 1.78 -1.65 9.62
N GLY A 11 0.90 -1.50 10.62
CA GLY A 11 0.10 -0.29 10.79
C GLY A 11 0.97 0.97 10.98
N LEU A 12 2.00 0.91 11.81
CA LEU A 12 2.93 2.02 12.02
C LEU A 12 3.72 2.38 10.75
N ILE A 13 4.13 1.38 9.96
CA ILE A 13 4.73 1.59 8.63
C ILE A 13 3.71 2.28 7.71
N GLY A 14 2.45 1.85 7.76
CA GLY A 14 1.33 2.48 7.04
C GLY A 14 1.21 3.96 7.37
N ILE A 15 1.25 4.34 8.66
CA ILE A 15 1.30 5.75 9.08
C ILE A 15 2.49 6.47 8.43
N GLY A 16 3.69 5.89 8.50
CA GLY A 16 4.89 6.51 7.91
C GLY A 16 4.72 6.85 6.42
N ILE A 17 4.26 5.88 5.63
CA ILE A 17 4.01 6.05 4.19
C ILE A 17 2.89 7.06 3.94
N GLY A 18 1.78 6.93 4.67
CA GLY A 18 0.62 7.80 4.54
C GLY A 18 0.91 9.25 4.90
N MET A 19 1.73 9.50 5.92
CA MET A 19 2.12 10.86 6.31
C MET A 19 3.09 11.51 5.32
N ILE A 20 3.94 10.74 4.66
CA ILE A 20 4.76 11.24 3.55
C ILE A 20 3.85 11.65 2.40
N TRP A 21 2.87 10.81 2.04
CA TRP A 21 1.90 11.09 0.99
C TRP A 21 1.07 12.35 1.29
N PHE A 22 0.53 12.43 2.50
CA PHE A 22 -0.22 13.58 2.99
C PHE A 22 0.60 14.86 2.93
N GLY A 23 1.87 14.80 3.34
CA GLY A 23 2.80 15.93 3.21
C GLY A 23 2.99 16.39 1.76
N ILE A 24 3.11 15.45 0.82
CA ILE A 24 3.21 15.76 -0.62
C ILE A 24 1.92 16.44 -1.11
N GLU A 25 0.74 15.95 -0.73
CA GLU A 25 -0.53 16.59 -1.11
C GLU A 25 -0.67 18.01 -0.56
N VAL A 26 -0.30 18.22 0.70
CA VAL A 26 -0.26 19.57 1.30
C VAL A 26 0.70 20.47 0.54
N LEU A 27 1.88 19.98 0.16
CA LEU A 27 2.84 20.75 -0.64
C LEU A 27 2.29 21.13 -2.03
N LEU A 28 1.60 20.20 -2.71
CA LEU A 28 1.03 20.44 -4.02
C LEU A 28 -0.09 21.49 -3.99
N THR A 29 -0.89 21.52 -2.92
CA THR A 29 -1.98 22.50 -2.77
C THR A 29 -1.50 23.94 -2.54
N LEU A 30 -0.27 24.12 -2.04
CA LEU A 30 0.30 25.43 -1.76
C LEU A 30 0.69 26.24 -3.01
N HIS A 31 0.75 25.63 -4.21
CA HIS A 31 1.06 26.29 -5.49
C HIS A 31 2.24 27.30 -5.42
N GLY A 32 3.31 26.98 -4.68
CA GLY A 32 4.49 27.84 -4.56
C GLY A 32 4.44 28.89 -3.44
N ARG A 33 3.41 28.89 -2.58
CA ARG A 33 3.38 29.68 -1.34
C ARG A 33 4.31 29.11 -0.27
N HIS A 34 4.70 29.94 0.69
CA HIS A 34 5.58 29.52 1.79
C HIS A 34 5.00 28.36 2.59
N PHE A 35 5.82 27.34 2.86
CA PHE A 35 5.45 26.17 3.66
C PHE A 35 4.88 26.54 5.04
N ALA A 36 5.41 27.60 5.66
CA ALA A 36 4.97 28.07 6.97
C ALA A 36 3.52 28.62 6.99
N SER A 37 2.92 28.89 5.82
CA SER A 37 1.52 29.30 5.70
C SER A 37 0.55 28.13 5.50
N ALA A 38 1.08 26.90 5.36
CA ALA A 38 0.28 25.71 5.21
C ALA A 38 -0.44 25.42 6.52
N THR A 39 -1.77 25.49 6.49
CA THR A 39 -2.61 25.11 7.61
C THR A 39 -3.41 23.89 7.21
N VAL A 40 -3.49 22.93 8.12
CA VAL A 40 -4.22 21.68 7.94
C VAL A 40 -5.18 21.56 9.12
N GLU A 41 -6.42 21.17 8.84
CA GLU A 41 -7.38 20.89 9.89
C GLU A 41 -6.94 19.67 10.71
N VAL A 42 -6.91 19.80 12.03
CA VAL A 42 -6.47 18.72 12.94
C VAL A 42 -7.33 17.46 12.76
N SER A 43 -8.63 17.62 12.48
CA SER A 43 -9.55 16.52 12.20
C SER A 43 -9.11 15.70 10.97
N SER A 44 -8.73 16.38 9.89
CA SER A 44 -8.20 15.78 8.65
C SER A 44 -6.90 15.06 8.91
N LEU A 45 -5.98 15.66 9.67
CA LEU A 45 -4.72 15.02 10.06
C LEU A 45 -4.96 13.72 10.84
N ILE A 46 -5.82 13.75 11.86
CA ILE A 46 -6.15 12.57 12.67
C ILE A 46 -6.80 11.48 11.82
N PHE A 47 -7.72 11.87 10.92
CA PHE A 47 -8.37 10.95 10.00
C PHE A 47 -7.35 10.23 9.13
N TRP A 48 -6.42 10.95 8.50
CA TRP A 48 -5.42 10.34 7.61
C TRP A 48 -4.39 9.50 8.36
N ILE A 49 -4.02 9.86 9.59
CA ILE A 49 -3.19 8.99 10.45
C ILE A 49 -3.90 7.66 10.70
N PHE A 50 -5.17 7.70 11.10
CA PHE A 50 -5.94 6.50 11.39
C PHE A 50 -6.18 5.65 10.14
N ALA A 51 -6.58 6.27 9.03
CA ALA A 51 -6.77 5.59 7.75
C ALA A 51 -5.48 4.88 7.29
N SER A 52 -4.35 5.58 7.37
CA SER A 52 -3.05 5.03 6.98
C SER A 52 -2.62 3.86 7.86
N PHE A 53 -2.91 3.91 9.16
CA PHE A 53 -2.68 2.80 10.08
C PHE A 53 -3.51 1.56 9.71
N VAL A 54 -4.80 1.74 9.42
CA VAL A 54 -5.69 0.66 9.01
C VAL A 54 -5.27 0.07 7.65
N ILE A 55 -4.85 0.90 6.70
CA ILE A 55 -4.30 0.46 5.41
C ILE A 55 -3.03 -0.37 5.62
N GLY A 56 -2.13 0.06 6.51
CA GLY A 56 -0.92 -0.71 6.87
C GLY A 56 -1.25 -2.09 7.44
N ILE A 57 -2.25 -2.18 8.32
CA ILE A 57 -2.75 -3.48 8.83
C ILE A 57 -3.34 -4.32 7.70
N PHE A 58 -4.10 -3.71 6.80
CA PHE A 58 -4.68 -4.41 5.66
C PHE A 58 -3.61 -5.06 4.78
N PHE A 59 -2.52 -4.37 4.46
CA PHE A 59 -1.40 -4.95 3.70
C PHE A 59 -0.75 -6.14 4.39
N TYR A 60 -0.64 -6.12 5.72
CA TYR A 60 -0.17 -7.28 6.49
C TYR A 60 -1.09 -8.48 6.30
N VAL A 61 -2.41 -8.28 6.43
CA VAL A 61 -3.40 -9.36 6.26
C VAL A 61 -3.43 -9.87 4.82
N ALA A 62 -3.38 -8.97 3.83
CA ALA A 62 -3.32 -9.34 2.42
C ALA A 62 -2.07 -10.16 2.10
N GLY A 63 -0.97 -9.95 2.83
CA GLY A 63 0.25 -10.75 2.76
C GLY A 63 0.05 -12.24 3.04
N PHE A 64 -1.02 -12.64 3.74
CA PHE A 64 -1.32 -14.06 3.98
C PHE A 64 -1.64 -14.85 2.70
N VAL A 65 -1.93 -14.17 1.59
CA VAL A 65 -2.04 -14.81 0.27
C VAL A 65 -0.74 -15.52 -0.12
N PHE A 66 0.42 -15.01 0.31
CA PHE A 66 1.73 -15.62 0.02
C PHE A 66 2.06 -16.84 0.89
N ALA A 67 1.29 -17.10 1.95
CA ALA A 67 1.46 -18.28 2.81
C ALA A 67 0.72 -19.52 2.28
N LYS A 68 0.16 -19.45 1.06
CA LYS A 68 -0.57 -20.56 0.42
C LYS A 68 0.36 -21.39 -0.45
N ASP A 69 1.00 -22.39 0.15
CA ASP A 69 1.99 -23.27 -0.50
C ASP A 69 1.46 -24.03 -1.72
N ASP A 70 0.14 -24.31 -1.76
CA ASP A 70 -0.50 -25.02 -2.88
C ASP A 70 -0.61 -24.17 -4.16
N TRP A 71 -0.34 -22.87 -4.09
CA TRP A 71 -0.48 -21.96 -5.22
C TRP A 71 0.88 -21.61 -5.81
N SER A 72 0.96 -21.59 -7.14
CA SER A 72 2.14 -21.04 -7.80
C SER A 72 2.33 -19.57 -7.41
N LEU A 73 3.59 -19.14 -7.33
CA LEU A 73 3.92 -17.75 -6.98
C LEU A 73 3.18 -16.74 -7.88
N ARG A 74 3.07 -17.04 -9.18
CA ARG A 74 2.31 -16.20 -10.12
C ARG A 74 0.84 -16.05 -9.70
N LYS A 75 0.20 -17.14 -9.26
CA LYS A 75 -1.19 -17.11 -8.79
C LYS A 75 -1.32 -16.30 -7.49
N GLN A 76 -0.39 -16.47 -6.55
CA GLN A 76 -0.38 -15.70 -5.30
C GLN A 76 -0.27 -14.18 -5.57
N ILE A 77 0.64 -13.77 -6.47
CA ILE A 77 0.82 -12.36 -6.85
C ILE A 77 -0.46 -11.79 -7.47
N ILE A 78 -1.08 -12.50 -8.42
CA ILE A 78 -2.30 -12.04 -9.09
C ILE A 78 -3.44 -11.88 -8.08
N VAL A 79 -3.63 -12.86 -7.19
CA VAL A 79 -4.71 -12.81 -6.18
C VAL A 79 -4.47 -11.67 -5.19
N ASN A 80 -3.24 -11.51 -4.66
CA ASN A 80 -2.91 -10.43 -3.75
C ASN A 80 -3.14 -9.06 -4.40
N PHE A 81 -2.73 -8.89 -5.66
CA PHE A 81 -2.97 -7.67 -6.42
C PHE A 81 -4.45 -7.31 -6.48
N PHE A 82 -5.32 -8.25 -6.86
CA PHE A 82 -6.77 -7.97 -6.96
C PHE A 82 -7.43 -7.77 -5.60
N VAL A 83 -7.02 -8.50 -4.55
CA VAL A 83 -7.51 -8.27 -3.18
C VAL A 83 -7.20 -6.85 -2.73
N CYS A 84 -5.97 -6.39 -2.95
CA CYS A 84 -5.55 -5.04 -2.60
C CYS A 84 -6.25 -3.98 -3.48
N LEU A 85 -6.38 -4.23 -4.79
CA LEU A 85 -7.00 -3.30 -5.73
C LEU A 85 -8.48 -3.06 -5.40
N ILE A 86 -9.23 -4.14 -5.16
CA ILE A 86 -10.67 -4.03 -4.86
C ILE A 86 -10.87 -3.27 -3.55
N ALA A 87 -10.10 -3.60 -2.51
CA ALA A 87 -10.18 -2.91 -1.23
C ALA A 87 -9.84 -1.42 -1.37
N TRP A 88 -8.81 -1.08 -2.13
CA TRP A 88 -8.42 0.30 -2.40
C TRP A 88 -9.50 1.06 -3.15
N LEU A 89 -10.06 0.50 -4.24
CA LEU A 89 -11.13 1.15 -4.98
C LEU A 89 -12.35 1.39 -4.10
N ILE A 90 -12.77 0.41 -3.30
CA ILE A 90 -13.89 0.57 -2.36
C ILE A 90 -13.59 1.72 -1.38
N PHE A 91 -12.38 1.76 -0.82
CA PHE A 91 -11.96 2.82 0.10
C PHE A 91 -12.01 4.20 -0.59
N THR A 92 -11.39 4.35 -1.76
CA THR A 92 -11.38 5.62 -2.49
C THR A 92 -12.78 6.08 -2.86
N PHE A 93 -13.65 5.19 -3.36
CA PHE A 93 -15.03 5.57 -3.68
C PHE A 93 -15.83 5.92 -2.42
N ALA A 94 -15.62 5.22 -1.30
CA ALA A 94 -16.27 5.56 -0.04
C ALA A 94 -15.89 6.96 0.47
N LEU A 95 -14.64 7.40 0.24
CA LEU A 95 -14.22 8.77 0.56
C LEU A 95 -14.81 9.84 -0.35
N ASN A 96 -15.31 9.45 -1.52
CA ASN A 96 -15.87 10.35 -2.53
C ASN A 96 -17.39 10.15 -2.68
N ASP A 97 -18.08 9.72 -1.61
CA ASP A 97 -19.53 9.48 -1.57
C ASP A 97 -20.06 8.56 -2.69
N PHE A 98 -19.22 7.63 -3.15
CA PHE A 98 -19.48 6.74 -4.29
C PHE A 98 -19.82 7.47 -5.60
N VAL A 99 -19.46 8.76 -5.72
CA VAL A 99 -19.62 9.52 -6.95
C VAL A 99 -18.63 8.98 -7.99
N PHE A 100 -19.17 8.43 -9.07
CA PHE A 100 -18.34 7.88 -10.14
C PHE A 100 -17.79 8.97 -11.06
N SER A 101 -16.48 8.93 -11.32
CA SER A 101 -15.81 9.74 -12.31
C SER A 101 -14.65 8.96 -12.93
N TRP A 102 -14.50 9.04 -14.25
CA TRP A 102 -13.37 8.43 -14.95
C TRP A 102 -12.02 8.96 -14.47
N ILE A 103 -11.96 10.25 -14.16
CA ILE A 103 -10.75 10.89 -13.63
C ILE A 103 -10.42 10.33 -12.24
N LEU A 104 -11.45 10.16 -11.39
CA LEU A 104 -11.28 9.56 -10.06
C LEU A 104 -10.78 8.12 -10.15
N LEU A 105 -11.37 7.30 -11.04
CA LEU A 105 -10.95 5.92 -11.24
C LEU A 105 -9.50 5.81 -11.71
N ILE A 106 -9.10 6.63 -12.70
CA ILE A 106 -7.73 6.63 -13.22
C ILE A 106 -6.74 7.07 -12.14
N LYS A 107 -7.07 8.13 -11.37
CA LYS A 107 -6.24 8.60 -10.26
C LYS A 107 -6.10 7.53 -9.18
N ALA A 108 -7.21 6.93 -8.75
CA ALA A 108 -7.23 5.87 -7.75
C ALA A 108 -6.39 4.67 -8.19
N PHE A 109 -6.51 4.26 -9.46
CA PHE A 109 -5.72 3.15 -10.00
C PHE A 109 -4.22 3.48 -10.06
N GLY A 110 -3.87 4.71 -10.45
CA GLY A 110 -2.48 5.17 -10.46
C GLY A 110 -1.84 5.18 -9.07
N GLU A 111 -2.54 5.74 -8.08
CA GLU A 111 -2.12 5.75 -6.67
C GLU A 111 -1.95 4.34 -6.12
N PHE A 112 -2.89 3.44 -6.44
CA PHE A 112 -2.80 2.03 -6.07
C PHE A 112 -1.54 1.38 -6.62
N LEU A 113 -1.27 1.53 -7.92
CA LEU A 113 -0.10 0.90 -8.55
C LEU A 113 1.20 1.37 -7.88
N LEU A 114 1.31 2.66 -7.59
CA LEU A 114 2.49 3.22 -6.93
C LEU A 114 2.63 2.66 -5.50
N MET A 115 1.55 2.68 -4.71
CA MET A 115 1.56 2.16 -3.34
C MET A 115 1.86 0.66 -3.31
N TYR A 116 1.25 -0.13 -4.18
CA TYR A 116 1.46 -1.56 -4.30
C TYR A 116 2.91 -1.88 -4.68
N ALA A 117 3.49 -1.11 -5.61
CA ALA A 117 4.88 -1.24 -5.99
C ALA A 117 5.84 -0.91 -4.83
N ILE A 118 5.53 0.07 -3.98
CA ILE A 118 6.34 0.38 -2.80
C ILE A 118 6.21 -0.74 -1.75
N ALA A 119 4.98 -1.17 -1.45
CA ALA A 119 4.70 -2.15 -0.41
C ALA A 119 5.23 -3.56 -0.75
N TYR A 120 5.01 -4.03 -1.98
CA TYR A 120 5.37 -5.38 -2.40
C TYR A 120 6.51 -5.45 -3.40
N GLY A 121 6.90 -4.35 -4.05
CA GLY A 121 7.98 -4.38 -5.04
C GLY A 121 9.31 -4.80 -4.44
N ALA A 122 9.65 -4.29 -3.25
CA ALA A 122 10.86 -4.69 -2.53
C ALA A 122 10.84 -6.20 -2.17
N TYR A 123 9.69 -6.69 -1.71
CA TYR A 123 9.47 -8.11 -1.41
C TYR A 123 9.62 -8.99 -2.67
N LEU A 124 8.99 -8.60 -3.77
CA LEU A 124 9.06 -9.33 -5.04
C LEU A 124 10.47 -9.36 -5.60
N LEU A 125 11.20 -8.25 -5.53
CA LEU A 125 12.61 -8.20 -5.96
C LEU A 125 13.49 -9.14 -5.13
N HIS A 126 13.30 -9.17 -3.81
CA HIS A 126 14.01 -10.10 -2.94
C HIS A 126 13.68 -11.55 -3.32
N LEU A 127 12.39 -11.87 -3.45
CA LEU A 127 11.93 -13.21 -3.78
C LEU A 127 12.44 -13.69 -5.14
N PHE A 128 12.48 -12.82 -6.16
CA PHE A 128 13.06 -13.16 -7.46
C PHE A 128 14.56 -13.45 -7.38
N ARG A 129 15.30 -12.76 -6.49
CA ARG A 129 16.72 -13.05 -6.26
C ARG A 129 16.91 -14.41 -5.61
N ASP A 130 16.11 -14.73 -4.59
CA ASP A 130 16.17 -16.02 -3.90
C ASP A 130 15.88 -17.18 -4.86
N ILE A 131 14.84 -17.05 -5.69
CA ILE A 131 14.49 -18.07 -6.70
C ILE A 131 15.63 -18.27 -7.70
N LYS A 132 16.27 -17.19 -8.14
CA LYS A 132 17.41 -17.27 -9.07
C LYS A 132 18.60 -17.98 -8.43
N GLU A 133 18.88 -17.71 -7.16
CA GLU A 133 19.97 -18.35 -6.43
C GLU A 133 19.71 -19.85 -6.23
N ILE A 134 18.49 -20.24 -5.84
CA ILE A 134 18.09 -21.65 -5.70
C ILE A 134 18.24 -22.38 -7.04
N ASN A 135 17.74 -21.79 -8.13
CA ASN A 135 17.86 -22.37 -9.46
C ASN A 135 19.31 -22.53 -9.94
N ASN A 136 20.20 -21.62 -9.56
CA ASN A 136 21.62 -21.75 -9.88
C ASN A 136 22.26 -22.91 -9.10
N LYS A 137 21.99 -23.04 -7.79
CA LYS A 137 22.47 -24.16 -6.96
C LYS A 137 21.96 -25.53 -7.42
N LEU A 138 20.76 -25.58 -8.00
CA LEU A 138 20.18 -26.80 -8.58
C LEU A 138 20.74 -27.15 -9.95
N LYS A 139 21.39 -26.21 -10.66
CA LYS A 139 22.07 -26.46 -11.94
C LYS A 139 23.54 -26.84 -11.78
N GLU A 140 24.13 -26.53 -10.63
CA GLU A 140 25.51 -26.86 -10.27
C GLU A 140 25.65 -28.26 -9.61
N ASN A 141 24.54 -28.89 -9.23
CA ASN A 141 24.46 -30.29 -8.81
C ASN A 141 23.86 -31.15 -9.93
#